data_AF-A0A3D1R6L5-F1
#
_entry.id   AF-A0A3D1R6L5-F1
#
_cell.length_a   1.000
_cell.length_b   1.000
_cell.length_c   1.000
_cell.angle_alpha   90.00
_cell.angle_beta   90.00
_cell.angle_gamma   90.00
#
_symmetry.space_group_name_H-M   'P 1'
#
loop_
_entity.id
_entity.type
_entity.pdbx_description
1 polymer ?
#
loop_
_entity_poly.entity_id
_entity_poly.type
_entity_poly.pdbx_seq_one_letter_code
_entity_poly.pdbx_strand_id
1 'polypeptide(L)'
;DGVCKCGGQGGAICGGSGTCKEGVCVYACSGVECSGGTTLDPYDCTCKCGGQGGPVCADSQICDPATRSCFVAGACESVACAAAMVCDPADGKCKCDGVECAGGESCVEGACAVDRCAGVNCTGGTSCNPEDGKCHCGGAEGQICSFGETCECPGSAPACVEAEKRCTPSTKCINVHCTGGTTCDPADGKCRCGGPGGPVCAFGQSCDVMAGACLGGDRCAGVECSGGLECDPEDGVCKCGGLNGEVCGENEACARLASGGGECVRPCDPRQQGCPEEQGCYFDIYSQLSYCQVPGKDLDEGQSPKTEGMGCFGASDCAIGFHCQQEPFQPGKCRRYCSVPDGASGCPQIPEAQVCEVLNGAVAGLGACDID
;
A
#
# COMPACT_ATOMS: atom_id res chain seq x y z
N ASP A 1 -52.45 -19.03 30.64
CA ASP A 1 -53.20 -18.03 31.45
C ASP A 1 -52.61 -16.62 31.39
N GLY A 2 -52.43 -16.08 30.18
CA GLY A 2 -52.04 -14.69 29.92
C GLY A 2 -53.20 -13.90 29.31
N VAL A 3 -54.35 -13.87 29.99
CA VAL A 3 -55.51 -13.08 29.54
C VAL A 3 -55.43 -11.70 30.18
N CYS A 4 -55.05 -10.69 29.39
CA CYS A 4 -55.11 -9.31 29.84
C CYS A 4 -56.56 -8.81 29.78
N LYS A 5 -57.13 -8.40 30.92
CA LYS A 5 -58.44 -7.73 31.00
C LYS A 5 -58.23 -6.25 31.26
N CYS A 6 -58.44 -5.42 30.24
CA CYS A 6 -58.66 -3.99 30.42
C CYS A 6 -60.11 -3.76 30.84
N GLY A 7 -60.32 -2.90 31.84
CA GLY A 7 -61.65 -2.46 32.23
C GLY A 7 -62.30 -1.69 31.08
N GLY A 8 -63.54 -2.08 30.75
CA GLY A 8 -64.36 -1.45 29.71
C GLY A 8 -64.34 -2.24 28.40
N GLN A 9 -65.41 -3.04 28.21
CA GLN A 9 -65.81 -3.79 27.02
C GLN A 9 -65.07 -3.45 25.70
N GLY A 10 -64.05 -4.24 25.34
CA GLY A 10 -63.35 -4.15 24.05
C GLY A 10 -61.89 -4.59 24.04
N GLY A 11 -61.48 -5.54 24.89
CA GLY A 11 -60.06 -5.87 25.10
C GLY A 11 -59.34 -6.36 23.83
N ALA A 12 -58.28 -5.66 23.44
CA ALA A 12 -57.39 -6.06 22.36
C ALA A 12 -56.48 -7.22 22.82
N ILE A 13 -56.35 -8.25 21.97
CA ILE A 13 -55.40 -9.34 22.15
C ILE A 13 -54.05 -8.82 21.63
N CYS A 14 -52.99 -8.82 22.46
CA CYS A 14 -51.64 -8.54 21.97
C CYS A 14 -51.23 -9.68 21.03
N GLY A 15 -51.19 -9.44 19.72
CA GLY A 15 -50.67 -10.41 18.74
C GLY A 15 -49.15 -10.50 18.77
N GLY A 16 -48.58 -11.71 18.61
CA GLY A 16 -47.12 -11.93 18.52
C GLY A 16 -46.42 -12.14 19.87
N SER A 17 -45.20 -11.61 20.00
CA SER A 17 -44.28 -11.75 21.15
C SER A 17 -44.58 -10.77 22.31
N GLY A 18 -45.71 -10.07 22.28
CA GLY A 18 -46.08 -9.08 23.30
C GLY A 18 -46.33 -9.70 24.67
N THR A 19 -45.79 -9.08 25.72
CA THR A 19 -46.12 -9.39 27.12
C THR A 19 -46.93 -8.25 27.72
N CYS A 20 -47.96 -8.56 28.52
CA CYS A 20 -48.79 -7.52 29.13
C CYS A 20 -48.19 -7.10 30.46
N LYS A 21 -47.85 -5.80 30.60
CA LYS A 21 -47.38 -5.22 31.86
C LYS A 21 -48.27 -4.03 32.20
N GLU A 22 -48.92 -4.08 33.37
CA GLU A 22 -49.78 -3.00 33.88
C GLU A 22 -50.93 -2.57 32.93
N GLY A 23 -51.47 -3.50 32.14
CA GLY A 23 -52.58 -3.22 31.23
C GLY A 23 -52.16 -2.61 29.88
N VAL A 24 -50.85 -2.52 29.60
CA VAL A 24 -50.31 -2.11 28.32
C VAL A 24 -49.61 -3.30 27.67
N CYS A 25 -49.83 -3.52 26.36
CA CYS A 25 -49.05 -4.49 25.60
C CYS A 25 -47.61 -3.96 25.47
N VAL A 26 -46.67 -4.60 26.15
CA VAL A 26 -45.24 -4.33 26.00
C VAL A 26 -44.69 -5.37 25.03
N TYR A 27 -44.44 -4.93 23.80
CA TYR A 27 -43.74 -5.76 22.81
C TYR A 27 -42.27 -5.85 23.22
N ALA A 28 -41.69 -7.05 23.15
CA ALA A 28 -40.28 -7.29 23.52
C ALA A 28 -39.31 -6.35 22.77
N CYS A 29 -39.73 -5.81 21.63
CA CYS A 29 -38.95 -4.93 20.76
C CYS A 29 -39.22 -3.43 20.97
N SER A 30 -39.92 -3.05 22.05
CA SER A 30 -40.23 -1.65 22.36
C SER A 30 -38.93 -0.86 22.58
N GLY A 31 -38.69 0.14 21.73
CA GLY A 31 -37.50 1.01 21.78
C GLY A 31 -36.47 0.78 20.67
N VAL A 32 -36.67 -0.21 19.79
CA VAL A 32 -35.83 -0.40 18.61
C VAL A 32 -36.36 0.46 17.47
N GLU A 33 -35.59 1.48 17.07
CA GLU A 33 -35.86 2.28 15.87
C GLU A 33 -35.02 1.77 14.71
N CYS A 34 -35.68 1.33 13.65
CA CYS A 34 -35.01 0.89 12.43
C CYS A 34 -34.76 2.07 11.49
N SER A 35 -33.58 2.09 10.87
CA SER A 35 -33.17 3.11 9.90
C SER A 35 -32.76 2.48 8.56
N GLY A 36 -32.47 3.29 7.54
CA GLY A 36 -31.98 2.78 6.25
C GLY A 36 -32.97 1.92 5.46
N GLY A 37 -34.28 2.18 5.59
CA GLY A 37 -35.34 1.44 4.86
C GLY A 37 -35.70 0.08 5.45
N THR A 38 -35.10 -0.31 6.58
CA THR A 38 -35.41 -1.57 7.28
C THR A 38 -36.68 -1.45 8.14
N THR A 39 -37.31 -2.58 8.44
CA THR A 39 -38.50 -2.69 9.29
C THR A 39 -38.26 -3.72 10.40
N LEU A 40 -38.73 -3.44 11.60
CA LEU A 40 -38.53 -4.30 12.77
C LEU A 40 -39.24 -5.64 12.59
N ASP A 41 -38.52 -6.74 12.76
CA ASP A 41 -39.11 -8.07 12.83
C ASP A 41 -39.70 -8.29 14.24
N PRO A 42 -41.03 -8.51 14.37
CA PRO A 42 -41.67 -8.63 15.68
C PRO A 42 -41.31 -9.92 16.43
N TYR A 43 -40.65 -10.90 15.79
CA TYR A 43 -40.32 -12.18 16.42
C TYR A 43 -38.96 -12.18 17.11
N ASP A 44 -37.97 -11.50 16.54
CA ASP A 44 -36.60 -11.48 17.07
C ASP A 44 -36.06 -10.07 17.36
N CYS A 45 -36.89 -9.04 17.16
CA CYS A 45 -36.55 -7.64 17.43
C CYS A 45 -35.35 -7.12 16.64
N THR A 46 -35.04 -7.72 15.49
CA THR A 46 -33.97 -7.25 14.60
C THR A 46 -34.55 -6.43 13.45
N CYS A 47 -33.87 -5.35 13.06
CA CYS A 47 -34.24 -4.56 11.89
C CYS A 47 -33.87 -5.31 10.61
N LYS A 48 -34.88 -5.70 9.82
CA LYS A 48 -34.71 -6.50 8.60
C LYS A 48 -35.29 -5.80 7.38
N CYS A 49 -34.74 -6.08 6.20
CA CYS A 49 -35.20 -5.47 4.97
C CYS A 49 -36.58 -6.00 4.57
N GLY A 50 -37.60 -5.14 4.58
CA GLY A 50 -38.99 -5.54 4.32
C GLY A 50 -39.73 -6.18 5.51
N GLY A 51 -39.13 -6.18 6.71
CA GLY A 51 -39.78 -6.62 7.96
C GLY A 51 -39.70 -8.12 8.21
N GLN A 52 -40.81 -8.71 8.67
CA GLN A 52 -40.87 -10.12 9.06
C GLN A 52 -40.37 -11.04 7.94
N GLY A 53 -39.34 -11.84 8.25
CA GLY A 53 -38.74 -12.80 7.32
C GLY A 53 -37.80 -12.21 6.27
N GLY A 54 -37.53 -10.90 6.31
CA GLY A 54 -36.50 -10.27 5.48
C GLY A 54 -35.07 -10.59 5.93
N PRO A 55 -34.04 -10.28 5.14
CA PRO A 55 -32.65 -10.38 5.59
C PRO A 55 -32.24 -9.18 6.47
N VAL A 56 -31.22 -9.36 7.32
CA VAL A 56 -30.50 -8.24 7.96
C VAL A 56 -29.43 -7.77 6.98
N CYS A 57 -29.42 -6.48 6.63
CA CYS A 57 -28.41 -5.92 5.73
C CYS A 57 -27.09 -5.72 6.49
N ALA A 58 -25.96 -5.95 5.81
CA ALA A 58 -24.64 -5.61 6.35
C ALA A 58 -24.46 -4.08 6.44
N ASP A 59 -23.49 -3.61 7.22
CA ASP A 59 -23.27 -2.17 7.52
C ASP A 59 -23.09 -1.28 6.26
N SER A 60 -22.71 -1.86 5.12
CA SER A 60 -22.51 -1.18 3.83
C SER A 60 -23.66 -1.37 2.82
N GLN A 61 -24.72 -2.10 3.21
CA GLN A 61 -25.85 -2.41 2.35
C GLN A 61 -27.07 -1.52 2.67
N ILE A 62 -27.75 -1.08 1.63
CA ILE A 62 -29.03 -0.38 1.68
C ILE A 62 -30.16 -1.38 1.43
N CYS A 63 -31.24 -1.27 2.20
CA CYS A 63 -32.44 -2.05 1.95
C CYS A 63 -33.29 -1.42 0.84
N ASP A 64 -33.65 -2.21 -0.17
CA ASP A 64 -34.80 -1.89 -1.02
C ASP A 64 -36.06 -2.52 -0.43
N PRO A 65 -36.96 -1.73 0.19
CA PRO A 65 -38.17 -2.27 0.81
C PRO A 65 -39.19 -2.79 -0.22
N ALA A 66 -39.10 -2.42 -1.51
CA ALA A 66 -39.99 -2.90 -2.55
C ALA A 66 -39.66 -4.34 -2.97
N THR A 67 -38.37 -4.67 -3.08
CA THR A 67 -37.89 -6.01 -3.44
C THR A 67 -37.55 -6.88 -2.24
N ARG A 68 -37.46 -6.29 -1.03
CA ARG A 68 -37.03 -6.93 0.22
C ARG A 68 -35.61 -7.49 0.14
N SER A 69 -34.72 -6.81 -0.59
CA SER A 69 -33.32 -7.20 -0.78
C SER A 69 -32.36 -6.12 -0.31
N CYS A 70 -31.23 -6.53 0.25
CA CYS A 70 -30.11 -5.66 0.59
C CYS A 70 -29.16 -5.55 -0.61
N PHE A 71 -28.68 -4.34 -0.90
CA PHE A 71 -27.74 -4.08 -2.01
C PHE A 71 -26.71 -3.03 -1.60
N VAL A 72 -25.52 -3.04 -2.20
CA VAL A 72 -24.50 -2.04 -1.89
C VAL A 72 -24.71 -0.83 -2.82
N ALA A 73 -24.96 0.35 -2.26
CA ALA A 73 -25.16 1.55 -3.08
C ALA A 73 -23.88 1.91 -3.83
N GLY A 74 -24.01 2.15 -5.14
CA GLY A 74 -22.87 2.45 -6.00
C GLY A 74 -22.00 1.24 -6.35
N ALA A 75 -22.37 0.02 -5.95
CA ALA A 75 -21.54 -1.17 -6.16
C ALA A 75 -21.20 -1.45 -7.63
N CYS A 76 -22.06 -1.02 -8.55
CA CYS A 76 -21.87 -1.17 -9.98
C CYS A 76 -21.49 0.12 -10.71
N GLU A 77 -21.34 1.27 -10.02
CA GLU A 77 -21.07 2.56 -10.67
C GLU A 77 -19.68 2.63 -11.32
N SER A 78 -18.72 1.86 -10.80
CA SER A 78 -17.35 1.78 -11.32
C SER A 78 -16.93 0.37 -11.76
N VAL A 79 -17.87 -0.58 -11.85
CA VAL A 79 -17.56 -1.97 -12.21
C VAL A 79 -17.81 -2.19 -13.70
N ALA A 80 -16.73 -2.38 -14.46
CA ALA A 80 -16.78 -2.78 -15.85
C ALA A 80 -16.73 -4.32 -15.94
N CYS A 81 -17.87 -4.94 -16.26
CA CYS A 81 -17.94 -6.38 -16.45
C CYS A 81 -17.42 -6.81 -17.83
N ALA A 82 -16.81 -8.00 -17.89
CA ALA A 82 -16.43 -8.64 -19.13
C ALA A 82 -17.68 -8.90 -20.02
N ALA A 83 -17.46 -9.11 -21.31
CA ALA A 83 -18.54 -9.25 -22.29
C ALA A 83 -19.58 -10.30 -21.85
N ALA A 84 -20.86 -9.94 -21.95
CA ALA A 84 -22.03 -10.72 -21.54
C ALA A 84 -22.22 -10.98 -20.02
N MET A 85 -21.33 -10.48 -19.16
CA MET A 85 -21.58 -10.46 -17.70
C MET A 85 -22.31 -9.17 -17.28
N VAL A 86 -23.14 -9.28 -16.24
CA VAL A 86 -23.90 -8.16 -15.65
C VAL A 86 -23.46 -7.98 -14.20
N CYS A 87 -23.20 -6.74 -13.78
CA CYS A 87 -22.90 -6.43 -12.38
C CYS A 87 -24.14 -6.68 -11.52
N ASP A 88 -24.02 -7.54 -10.52
CA ASP A 88 -25.08 -7.80 -9.54
C ASP A 88 -25.10 -6.66 -8.51
N PRO A 89 -26.19 -5.88 -8.41
CA PRO A 89 -26.28 -4.78 -7.46
C PRO A 89 -26.19 -5.23 -6.00
N ALA A 90 -26.48 -6.50 -5.69
CA ALA A 90 -26.44 -7.02 -4.31
C ALA A 90 -25.03 -7.01 -3.71
N ASP A 91 -24.02 -7.31 -4.52
CA ASP A 91 -22.63 -7.48 -4.07
C ASP A 91 -21.57 -6.75 -4.93
N GLY A 92 -21.97 -6.13 -6.04
CA GLY A 92 -21.06 -5.42 -6.95
C GLY A 92 -20.24 -6.33 -7.86
N LYS A 93 -20.54 -7.64 -7.92
CA LYS A 93 -19.77 -8.60 -8.70
C LYS A 93 -20.36 -8.83 -10.08
N CYS A 94 -19.50 -9.09 -11.06
CA CYS A 94 -19.93 -9.47 -12.41
C CYS A 94 -20.39 -10.92 -12.45
N LYS A 95 -21.65 -11.15 -12.86
CA LYS A 95 -22.26 -12.47 -12.93
C LYS A 95 -22.81 -12.78 -14.32
N CYS A 96 -22.75 -14.05 -14.69
CA CYS A 96 -23.36 -14.63 -15.87
C CYS A 96 -24.65 -15.33 -15.47
N ASP A 97 -25.80 -14.82 -15.91
CA ASP A 97 -27.14 -15.31 -15.52
C ASP A 97 -27.30 -15.55 -14.00
N GLY A 98 -26.73 -14.64 -13.19
CA GLY A 98 -26.79 -14.69 -11.73
C GLY A 98 -25.72 -15.54 -11.03
N VAL A 99 -24.77 -16.13 -11.77
CA VAL A 99 -23.65 -16.92 -11.21
C VAL A 99 -22.30 -16.23 -11.49
N GLU A 100 -21.42 -16.19 -10.49
CA GLU A 100 -20.03 -15.72 -10.65
C GLU A 100 -19.21 -16.83 -11.33
N CYS A 101 -18.64 -16.54 -12.51
CA CYS A 101 -17.81 -17.51 -13.22
C CYS A 101 -16.47 -17.69 -12.51
N ALA A 102 -15.92 -18.91 -12.54
CA ALA A 102 -14.62 -19.18 -11.94
C ALA A 102 -13.50 -18.46 -12.70
N GLY A 103 -12.33 -18.29 -12.07
CA GLY A 103 -11.16 -17.71 -12.74
C GLY A 103 -10.80 -18.49 -14.01
N GLY A 104 -10.83 -17.82 -15.17
CA GLY A 104 -10.60 -18.42 -16.49
C GLY A 104 -11.87 -18.83 -17.26
N GLU A 105 -13.06 -18.48 -16.76
CA GLU A 105 -14.34 -18.66 -17.43
C GLU A 105 -14.94 -17.33 -17.89
N SER A 106 -15.59 -17.32 -19.05
CA SER A 106 -16.38 -16.19 -19.57
C SER A 106 -17.85 -16.57 -19.73
N CYS A 107 -18.72 -15.56 -19.74
CA CYS A 107 -20.14 -15.76 -19.97
C CYS A 107 -20.43 -15.97 -21.46
N VAL A 108 -20.82 -17.18 -21.85
CA VAL A 108 -21.17 -17.54 -23.23
C VAL A 108 -22.61 -18.05 -23.24
N GLU A 109 -23.50 -17.32 -23.92
CA GLU A 109 -24.93 -17.66 -24.03
C GLU A 109 -25.64 -17.89 -22.68
N GLY A 110 -25.23 -17.16 -21.64
CA GLY A 110 -25.83 -17.25 -20.30
C GLY A 110 -25.27 -18.37 -19.42
N ALA A 111 -24.21 -19.07 -19.86
CA ALA A 111 -23.49 -20.03 -19.04
C ALA A 111 -22.01 -19.65 -18.87
N CYS A 112 -21.46 -19.91 -17.69
CA CYS A 112 -20.02 -19.87 -17.49
C CYS A 112 -19.37 -21.00 -18.28
N ALA A 113 -18.57 -20.65 -19.26
CA ALA A 113 -17.78 -21.58 -20.04
C ALA A 113 -16.31 -21.22 -19.87
N VAL A 114 -15.44 -22.22 -19.80
CA VAL A 114 -13.99 -22.00 -19.82
C VAL A 114 -13.64 -21.26 -21.10
N ASP A 115 -13.27 -20.00 -20.96
CA ASP A 115 -12.78 -19.17 -22.03
C ASP A 115 -11.27 -19.15 -21.90
N ARG A 116 -10.66 -20.12 -22.58
CA ARG A 116 -9.20 -20.26 -22.58
C ARG A 116 -8.50 -19.07 -23.24
N CYS A 117 -9.25 -18.18 -23.90
CA CYS A 117 -8.77 -16.96 -24.51
C CYS A 117 -9.01 -15.71 -23.65
N ALA A 118 -9.70 -15.84 -22.51
CA ALA A 118 -9.90 -14.73 -21.58
C ALA A 118 -8.55 -14.21 -21.08
N GLY A 119 -8.25 -12.93 -21.40
CA GLY A 119 -6.98 -12.29 -21.04
C GLY A 119 -5.79 -12.64 -21.96
N VAL A 120 -5.98 -13.50 -22.97
CA VAL A 120 -4.93 -13.85 -23.94
C VAL A 120 -4.87 -12.76 -25.02
N ASN A 121 -3.77 -12.01 -25.05
CA ASN A 121 -3.56 -10.95 -26.04
C ASN A 121 -2.65 -11.45 -27.18
N CYS A 122 -3.28 -11.92 -28.26
CA CYS A 122 -2.57 -12.40 -29.43
C CYS A 122 -2.09 -11.23 -30.30
N THR A 123 -0.78 -11.14 -30.49
CA THR A 123 -0.13 -10.08 -31.28
C THR A 123 0.40 -10.62 -32.61
N GLY A 124 0.82 -9.74 -33.51
CA GLY A 124 1.49 -10.15 -34.75
C GLY A 124 0.60 -10.89 -35.75
N GLY A 125 -0.72 -10.66 -35.75
CA GLY A 125 -1.63 -11.33 -36.69
C GLY A 125 -1.97 -12.78 -36.34
N THR A 126 -1.84 -13.13 -35.07
CA THR A 126 -2.31 -14.40 -34.51
C THR A 126 -3.70 -14.22 -33.87
N SER A 127 -4.48 -15.31 -33.80
CA SER A 127 -5.80 -15.34 -33.15
C SER A 127 -5.81 -16.42 -32.08
N CYS A 128 -6.45 -16.16 -30.94
CA CYS A 128 -6.53 -17.18 -29.89
C CYS A 128 -7.48 -18.32 -30.32
N ASN A 129 -7.03 -19.56 -30.13
CA ASN A 129 -7.86 -20.74 -30.32
C ASN A 129 -8.64 -21.04 -29.03
N PRO A 130 -10.00 -21.04 -29.07
CA PRO A 130 -10.82 -21.27 -27.87
C PRO A 130 -10.71 -22.70 -27.30
N GLU A 131 -10.26 -23.68 -28.09
CA GLU A 131 -10.09 -25.07 -27.63
C GLU A 131 -8.87 -25.24 -26.73
N ASP A 132 -7.77 -24.53 -27.00
CA ASP A 132 -6.50 -24.71 -26.26
C ASP A 132 -5.95 -23.45 -25.57
N GLY A 133 -6.54 -22.27 -25.85
CA GLY A 133 -6.15 -20.98 -25.27
C GLY A 133 -4.88 -20.36 -25.84
N LYS A 134 -4.38 -20.84 -26.98
CA LYS A 134 -3.10 -20.39 -27.55
C LYS A 134 -3.29 -19.51 -28.77
N CYS A 135 -2.31 -18.66 -29.04
CA CYS A 135 -2.32 -17.80 -30.23
C CYS A 135 -1.85 -18.56 -31.47
N HIS A 136 -2.77 -18.76 -32.41
CA HIS A 136 -2.54 -19.47 -33.66
C HIS A 136 -2.33 -18.47 -34.82
N CYS A 137 -1.37 -18.78 -35.70
CA CYS A 137 -1.07 -17.98 -36.86
C CYS A 137 -2.02 -18.29 -38.02
N GLY A 138 -2.68 -17.24 -38.50
CA GLY A 138 -3.62 -17.30 -39.62
C GLY A 138 -5.04 -17.71 -39.25
N GLY A 139 -5.48 -17.32 -38.05
CA GLY A 139 -6.79 -17.62 -37.49
C GLY A 139 -6.72 -18.63 -36.35
N ALA A 140 -7.85 -18.86 -35.67
CA ALA A 140 -7.96 -19.78 -34.53
C ALA A 140 -7.53 -21.22 -34.87
N GLU A 141 -7.82 -21.69 -36.09
CA GLU A 141 -7.42 -23.02 -36.58
C GLU A 141 -6.00 -23.07 -37.16
N GLY A 142 -5.24 -21.98 -37.01
CA GLY A 142 -3.88 -21.85 -37.53
C GLY A 142 -2.87 -22.75 -36.84
N GLN A 143 -1.58 -22.52 -37.10
CA GLN A 143 -0.49 -23.20 -36.39
C GLN A 143 0.11 -22.28 -35.32
N ILE A 144 0.60 -22.83 -34.22
CA ILE A 144 1.35 -22.06 -33.21
C ILE A 144 2.77 -21.83 -33.75
N CYS A 145 3.20 -20.58 -33.79
CA CYS A 145 4.56 -20.24 -34.19
C CYS A 145 5.57 -20.69 -33.13
N SER A 146 6.67 -21.28 -33.59
CA SER A 146 7.76 -21.68 -32.70
C SER A 146 8.55 -20.45 -32.26
N PHE A 147 9.38 -20.62 -31.22
CA PHE A 147 10.22 -19.55 -30.69
C PHE A 147 11.06 -18.87 -31.80
N GLY A 148 10.97 -17.53 -31.87
CA GLY A 148 11.68 -16.73 -32.86
C GLY A 148 10.99 -16.63 -34.23
N GLU A 149 9.79 -17.20 -34.40
CA GLU A 149 8.99 -17.04 -35.62
C GLU A 149 7.94 -15.92 -35.46
N THR A 150 7.62 -15.27 -36.57
CA THR A 150 6.58 -14.24 -36.72
C THR A 150 5.49 -14.74 -37.66
N CYS A 151 4.24 -14.37 -37.38
CA CYS A 151 3.09 -14.74 -38.21
C CYS A 151 2.92 -13.71 -39.34
N GLU A 152 3.53 -13.98 -40.49
CA GLU A 152 3.62 -13.02 -41.58
C GLU A 152 3.16 -13.62 -42.91
N CYS A 153 2.94 -12.73 -43.88
CA CYS A 153 2.61 -13.12 -45.22
C CYS A 153 3.82 -13.78 -45.90
N PRO A 154 3.67 -14.98 -46.49
CA PRO A 154 4.76 -15.62 -47.21
C PRO A 154 5.24 -14.75 -48.38
N GLY A 155 6.55 -14.75 -48.62
CA GLY A 155 7.14 -14.13 -49.82
C GLY A 155 7.17 -12.59 -49.83
N SER A 156 7.18 -11.94 -48.66
CA SER A 156 7.26 -10.48 -48.53
C SER A 156 6.06 -9.72 -49.12
N ALA A 157 4.93 -10.40 -49.31
CA ALA A 157 3.71 -9.77 -49.77
C ALA A 157 3.22 -8.74 -48.74
N PRO A 158 2.96 -7.47 -49.12
CA PRO A 158 2.62 -6.41 -48.18
C PRO A 158 1.23 -6.56 -47.55
N ALA A 159 0.36 -7.40 -48.12
CA ALA A 159 -0.93 -7.76 -47.55
C ALA A 159 -1.35 -9.15 -48.07
N CYS A 160 -1.70 -10.04 -47.15
CA CYS A 160 -2.35 -11.32 -47.40
C CYS A 160 -3.51 -11.44 -46.41
N VAL A 161 -4.51 -12.27 -46.73
CA VAL A 161 -5.63 -12.49 -45.79
C VAL A 161 -5.14 -13.31 -44.59
N GLU A 162 -5.81 -13.23 -43.43
CA GLU A 162 -5.33 -13.90 -42.21
C GLU A 162 -5.01 -15.38 -42.44
N ALA A 163 -5.88 -16.14 -43.10
CA ALA A 163 -5.69 -17.56 -43.41
C ALA A 163 -4.41 -17.90 -44.21
N GLU A 164 -3.81 -16.92 -44.88
CA GLU A 164 -2.58 -17.09 -45.67
C GLU A 164 -1.31 -16.82 -44.88
N LYS A 165 -1.40 -16.22 -43.69
CA LYS A 165 -0.24 -15.99 -42.84
C LYS A 165 0.37 -17.31 -42.38
N ARG A 166 1.69 -17.33 -42.27
CA ARG A 166 2.47 -18.50 -41.83
C ARG A 166 3.56 -18.06 -40.87
N CYS A 167 3.99 -18.97 -40.02
CA CYS A 167 5.14 -18.75 -39.17
C CYS A 167 6.39 -18.70 -40.02
N THR A 168 7.12 -17.60 -39.92
CA THR A 168 8.39 -17.38 -40.62
C THR A 168 9.44 -16.96 -39.60
N PRO A 169 10.69 -17.41 -39.70
CA PRO A 169 11.74 -16.98 -38.78
C PRO A 169 11.89 -15.46 -38.80
N SER A 170 11.76 -14.80 -37.66
CA SER A 170 11.98 -13.35 -37.55
C SER A 170 13.47 -13.06 -37.66
N THR A 171 13.83 -12.19 -38.58
CA THR A 171 15.20 -11.71 -38.72
C THR A 171 15.69 -10.92 -37.51
N LYS A 172 14.78 -10.38 -36.69
CA LYS A 172 15.12 -9.58 -35.50
C LYS A 172 15.52 -10.42 -34.29
N CYS A 173 15.10 -11.69 -34.25
CA CYS A 173 15.48 -12.64 -33.20
C CYS A 173 16.67 -13.52 -33.60
N ILE A 174 17.19 -13.40 -34.83
CA ILE A 174 18.40 -14.10 -35.25
C ILE A 174 19.56 -13.67 -34.34
N ASN A 175 20.19 -14.65 -33.68
CA ASN A 175 21.27 -14.48 -32.70
C ASN A 175 20.90 -13.77 -31.38
N VAL A 176 19.62 -13.59 -31.07
CA VAL A 176 19.20 -13.07 -29.76
C VAL A 176 19.07 -14.23 -28.77
N HIS A 177 19.91 -14.23 -27.72
CA HIS A 177 19.84 -15.21 -26.64
C HIS A 177 19.15 -14.60 -25.41
N CYS A 178 17.91 -15.02 -25.17
CA CYS A 178 17.13 -14.61 -24.01
C CYS A 178 17.38 -15.57 -22.84
N THR A 179 17.62 -15.03 -21.65
CA THR A 179 17.90 -15.78 -20.44
C THR A 179 16.80 -15.57 -19.40
N GLY A 180 16.79 -16.39 -18.34
CA GLY A 180 15.92 -16.17 -17.18
C GLY A 180 14.42 -16.24 -17.47
N GLY A 181 13.98 -17.15 -18.36
CA GLY A 181 12.55 -17.35 -18.68
C GLY A 181 11.95 -16.35 -19.67
N THR A 182 12.76 -15.44 -20.23
CA THR A 182 12.32 -14.50 -21.26
C THR A 182 12.40 -15.10 -22.67
N THR A 183 11.61 -14.58 -23.60
CA THR A 183 11.51 -15.00 -25.00
C THR A 183 11.72 -13.81 -25.92
N CYS A 184 12.45 -13.97 -27.03
CA CYS A 184 12.64 -12.90 -28.00
C CYS A 184 11.32 -12.56 -28.70
N ASP A 185 10.94 -11.30 -28.66
CA ASP A 185 9.80 -10.78 -29.38
C ASP A 185 10.16 -10.59 -30.86
N PRO A 186 9.50 -11.31 -31.77
CA PRO A 186 9.81 -11.20 -33.18
C PRO A 186 9.48 -9.84 -33.80
N ALA A 187 8.65 -9.01 -33.16
CA ALA A 187 8.27 -7.69 -33.64
C ALA A 187 9.38 -6.65 -33.44
N ASP A 188 10.16 -6.73 -32.37
CA ASP A 188 11.20 -5.74 -32.04
C ASP A 188 12.59 -6.33 -31.69
N GLY A 189 12.71 -7.65 -31.55
CA GLY A 189 13.95 -8.35 -31.22
C GLY A 189 14.32 -8.33 -29.72
N LYS A 190 13.43 -7.85 -28.83
CA LYS A 190 13.73 -7.75 -27.39
C LYS A 190 13.27 -8.99 -26.62
N CYS A 191 14.00 -9.38 -25.58
CA CYS A 191 13.60 -10.45 -24.69
C CYS A 191 12.49 -10.00 -23.73
N ARG A 192 11.32 -10.63 -23.83
CA ARG A 192 10.11 -10.33 -23.04
C ARG A 192 9.70 -11.49 -22.17
N CYS A 193 9.17 -11.21 -20.99
CA CYS A 193 8.68 -12.21 -20.06
C CYS A 193 7.33 -12.77 -20.52
N GLY A 194 7.14 -14.09 -20.44
CA GLY A 194 5.87 -14.73 -20.82
C GLY A 194 5.62 -14.88 -22.33
N GLY A 195 6.53 -14.42 -23.19
CA GLY A 195 6.43 -14.57 -24.65
C GLY A 195 6.37 -13.24 -25.43
N PRO A 196 6.12 -13.32 -26.76
CA PRO A 196 5.90 -12.14 -27.61
C PRO A 196 4.82 -11.21 -27.04
N GLY A 197 5.08 -9.91 -26.99
CA GLY A 197 4.17 -8.91 -26.42
C GLY A 197 4.24 -8.71 -24.90
N GLY A 198 4.94 -9.58 -24.15
CA GLY A 198 5.09 -9.44 -22.69
C GLY A 198 6.00 -8.28 -22.25
N PRO A 199 6.17 -7.99 -20.95
CA PRO A 199 7.05 -6.91 -20.50
C PRO A 199 8.54 -7.27 -20.69
N VAL A 200 9.39 -6.27 -20.96
CA VAL A 200 10.85 -6.44 -20.89
C VAL A 200 11.28 -6.23 -19.44
N CYS A 201 11.86 -7.25 -18.82
CA CYS A 201 12.29 -7.17 -17.43
C CYS A 201 13.49 -6.23 -17.28
N ALA A 202 13.44 -5.34 -16.28
CA ALA A 202 14.53 -4.44 -15.96
C ALA A 202 15.71 -5.20 -15.33
N PHE A 203 16.85 -4.53 -15.18
CA PHE A 203 18.04 -5.12 -14.57
C PHE A 203 17.72 -5.59 -13.13
N GLY A 204 18.13 -6.83 -12.81
CA GLY A 204 17.85 -7.45 -11.52
C GLY A 204 16.45 -8.05 -11.35
N GLN A 205 15.57 -7.92 -12.35
CA GLN A 205 14.27 -8.59 -12.36
C GLN A 205 14.38 -10.00 -12.98
N SER A 206 13.67 -10.97 -12.42
CA SER A 206 13.48 -12.32 -12.98
C SER A 206 12.09 -12.44 -13.61
N CYS A 207 11.96 -13.23 -14.67
CA CYS A 207 10.64 -13.49 -15.27
C CYS A 207 9.94 -14.61 -14.53
N ASP A 208 8.74 -14.33 -13.99
CA ASP A 208 7.79 -15.37 -13.65
C ASP A 208 7.03 -15.77 -14.91
N VAL A 209 7.45 -16.90 -15.49
CA VAL A 209 6.89 -17.41 -16.74
C VAL A 209 5.41 -17.82 -16.58
N MET A 210 4.96 -18.18 -15.38
CA MET A 210 3.57 -18.56 -15.13
C MET A 210 2.68 -17.33 -15.03
N ALA A 211 3.16 -16.26 -14.38
CA ALA A 211 2.44 -15.00 -14.29
C ALA A 211 2.59 -14.12 -15.55
N GLY A 212 3.57 -14.41 -16.41
CA GLY A 212 3.92 -13.55 -17.55
C GLY A 212 4.43 -12.17 -17.12
N ALA A 213 5.00 -12.07 -15.92
CA ALA A 213 5.35 -10.81 -15.27
C ALA A 213 6.79 -10.81 -14.75
N CYS A 214 7.42 -9.65 -14.75
CA CYS A 214 8.75 -9.46 -14.17
C CYS A 214 8.64 -9.30 -12.65
N LEU A 215 9.32 -10.16 -11.90
CA LEU A 215 9.44 -10.14 -10.45
C LEU A 215 10.83 -9.66 -10.03
N GLY A 216 10.95 -9.08 -8.85
CA GLY A 216 12.22 -8.54 -8.35
C GLY A 216 12.67 -7.25 -9.04
N GLY A 217 13.97 -6.97 -8.99
CA GLY A 217 14.60 -5.73 -9.45
C GLY A 217 15.15 -4.88 -8.31
N ASP A 218 16.19 -4.10 -8.62
CA ASP A 218 16.57 -2.98 -7.76
C ASP A 218 15.57 -1.85 -8.01
N ARG A 219 14.44 -1.87 -7.30
CA ARG A 219 13.44 -0.79 -7.36
C ARG A 219 14.01 0.56 -6.91
N CYS A 220 15.19 0.54 -6.30
CA CYS A 220 15.93 1.70 -5.84
C CYS A 220 16.95 2.21 -6.85
N ALA A 221 17.09 1.55 -8.01
CA ALA A 221 17.98 1.99 -9.07
C ALA A 221 17.55 3.38 -9.60
N GLY A 222 18.35 4.41 -9.27
CA GLY A 222 18.08 5.80 -9.63
C GLY A 222 17.15 6.55 -8.68
N VAL A 223 16.76 5.94 -7.55
CA VAL A 223 16.00 6.60 -6.49
C VAL A 223 16.98 7.33 -5.57
N GLU A 224 16.89 8.65 -5.52
CA GLU A 224 17.64 9.47 -4.56
C GLU A 224 16.76 9.77 -3.34
N CYS A 225 17.06 9.11 -2.23
CA CYS A 225 16.40 9.39 -0.96
C CYS A 225 17.10 10.54 -0.24
N SER A 226 16.31 11.46 0.33
CA SER A 226 16.80 12.62 1.09
C SER A 226 16.41 12.51 2.56
N GLY A 227 17.03 13.33 3.41
CA GLY A 227 16.68 13.36 4.84
C GLY A 227 16.99 12.05 5.59
N GLY A 228 18.07 11.34 5.21
CA GLY A 228 18.49 10.10 5.87
C GLY A 228 17.63 8.87 5.54
N LEU A 229 16.65 9.01 4.63
CA LEU A 229 15.81 7.89 4.18
C LEU A 229 16.62 6.92 3.31
N GLU A 230 16.21 5.66 3.32
CA GLU A 230 16.78 4.59 2.50
C GLU A 230 15.68 3.99 1.65
N CYS A 231 15.97 3.69 0.39
CA CYS A 231 14.97 3.10 -0.49
C CYS A 231 14.69 1.65 -0.10
N ASP A 232 13.42 1.31 0.07
CA ASP A 232 12.96 -0.05 0.31
C ASP A 232 12.99 -0.84 -1.01
N PRO A 233 13.80 -1.92 -1.12
CA PRO A 233 13.93 -2.66 -2.36
C PRO A 233 12.65 -3.42 -2.78
N GLU A 234 11.70 -3.64 -1.86
CA GLU A 234 10.45 -4.36 -2.18
C GLU A 234 9.44 -3.50 -2.93
N ASP A 235 9.37 -2.20 -2.63
CA ASP A 235 8.41 -1.29 -3.25
C ASP A 235 9.02 -0.08 -3.97
N GLY A 236 10.29 0.26 -3.73
CA GLY A 236 10.99 1.39 -4.33
C GLY A 236 10.74 2.72 -3.61
N VAL A 237 10.09 2.71 -2.44
CA VAL A 237 9.76 3.91 -1.67
C VAL A 237 10.88 4.24 -0.70
N CYS A 238 11.24 5.52 -0.56
CA CYS A 238 12.18 5.99 0.46
C CYS A 238 11.54 5.88 1.85
N LYS A 239 12.08 5.00 2.70
CA LYS A 239 11.59 4.72 4.05
C LYS A 239 12.71 4.89 5.08
N CYS A 240 12.34 5.19 6.31
CA CYS A 240 13.29 5.29 7.40
C CYS A 240 13.72 3.89 7.86
N GLY A 241 15.01 3.57 7.70
CA GLY A 241 15.56 2.24 7.95
C GLY A 241 15.50 1.27 6.75
N GLY A 242 15.05 1.72 5.58
CA GLY A 242 15.07 0.93 4.34
C GLY A 242 13.98 -0.14 4.29
N LEU A 243 14.38 -1.40 4.12
CA LEU A 243 13.47 -2.55 4.00
C LEU A 243 12.56 -2.68 5.23
N ASN A 244 11.25 -2.65 5.03
CA ASN A 244 10.23 -2.63 6.10
C ASN A 244 10.30 -1.39 7.02
N GLY A 245 10.99 -0.34 6.59
CA GLY A 245 10.94 0.96 7.26
C GLY A 245 9.55 1.59 7.17
N GLU A 246 9.38 2.74 7.84
CA GLU A 246 8.19 3.56 7.70
C GLU A 246 8.44 4.77 6.79
N VAL A 247 7.40 5.26 6.12
CA VAL A 247 7.50 6.51 5.34
C VAL A 247 7.33 7.67 6.29
N CYS A 248 8.34 8.54 6.40
CA CYS A 248 8.26 9.75 7.22
C CYS A 248 7.27 10.77 6.65
N GLY A 249 6.63 11.54 7.52
CA GLY A 249 5.72 12.62 7.12
C GLY A 249 6.43 13.77 6.39
N GLU A 250 5.66 14.70 5.80
CA GLU A 250 6.17 15.82 4.96
C GLU A 250 7.19 16.73 5.66
N ASN A 251 7.28 16.72 6.99
CA ASN A 251 8.21 17.54 7.77
C ASN A 251 9.07 16.71 8.73
N GLU A 252 9.26 15.43 8.40
CA GLU A 252 10.08 14.50 9.16
C GLU A 252 11.28 14.05 8.34
N ALA A 253 12.34 13.66 9.03
CA ALA A 253 13.53 13.05 8.46
C ALA A 253 13.85 11.78 9.23
N CYS A 254 14.64 10.89 8.65
CA CYS A 254 15.05 9.66 9.30
C CYS A 254 16.32 9.88 10.10
N ALA A 255 16.25 9.71 11.42
CA ALA A 255 17.42 9.62 12.28
C ALA A 255 17.72 8.16 12.61
N ARG A 256 19.00 7.77 12.51
CA ARG A 256 19.47 6.48 13.02
C ARG A 256 19.70 6.62 14.53
N LEU A 257 18.92 5.91 15.32
CA LEU A 257 19.07 5.92 16.76
C LEU A 257 20.11 4.90 17.22
N ALA A 258 20.60 5.07 18.45
CA ALA A 258 21.52 4.14 19.08
C ALA A 258 20.97 2.70 19.18
N SER A 259 19.64 2.54 19.18
CA SER A 259 18.95 1.25 19.14
C SER A 259 19.13 0.48 17.82
N GLY A 260 19.78 1.08 16.81
CA GLY A 260 20.06 0.46 15.51
C GLY A 260 18.92 0.57 14.49
N GLY A 261 17.76 1.08 14.89
CA GLY A 261 16.64 1.40 13.99
C GLY A 261 16.66 2.86 13.52
N GLY A 262 16.04 3.10 12.36
CA GLY A 262 15.65 4.44 11.94
C GLY A 262 14.34 4.84 12.61
N GLU A 263 14.22 6.08 13.06
CA GLU A 263 12.96 6.67 13.54
C GLU A 263 12.69 7.95 12.73
N CYS A 264 11.43 8.16 12.33
CA CYS A 264 11.00 9.42 11.76
C CYS A 264 10.94 10.50 12.84
N VAL A 265 11.75 11.53 12.66
CA VAL A 265 11.94 12.60 13.64
C VAL A 265 11.76 13.96 12.99
N ARG A 266 11.30 14.94 13.79
CA ARG A 266 11.14 16.30 13.31
C ARG A 266 12.48 17.01 13.24
N PRO A 267 12.91 17.54 12.08
CA PRO A 267 14.13 18.34 11.98
C PRO A 267 14.03 19.62 12.80
N CYS A 268 15.18 20.13 13.26
CA CYS A 268 15.24 21.36 14.04
C CYS A 268 16.61 22.06 13.91
N ASP A 269 16.69 23.32 14.34
CA ASP A 269 17.97 24.04 14.48
C ASP A 269 18.42 24.02 15.96
N PRO A 270 19.57 23.40 16.30
CA PRO A 270 20.05 23.31 17.67
C PRO A 270 20.31 24.66 18.34
N ARG A 271 20.46 25.74 17.57
CA ARG A 271 20.62 27.11 18.10
C ARG A 271 19.30 27.72 18.58
N GLN A 272 18.19 27.30 18.00
CA GLN A 272 16.87 27.86 18.29
C GLN A 272 16.06 26.99 19.27
N GLN A 273 16.41 25.71 19.42
CA GLN A 273 15.72 24.76 20.30
C GLN A 273 14.18 24.74 20.07
N GLY A 274 13.76 24.82 18.80
CA GLY A 274 12.35 24.92 18.41
C GLY A 274 11.57 23.59 18.46
N CYS A 275 11.87 22.72 19.43
CA CYS A 275 11.21 21.42 19.58
C CYS A 275 9.95 21.52 20.46
N PRO A 276 9.03 20.55 20.40
CA PRO A 276 7.90 20.45 21.34
C PRO A 276 8.35 20.44 22.80
N GLU A 277 7.43 20.69 23.74
CA GLU A 277 7.74 20.67 25.18
C GLU A 277 8.44 19.35 25.59
N GLU A 278 9.41 19.46 26.50
CA GLU A 278 10.24 18.34 27.01
C GLU A 278 11.21 17.70 26.00
N GLN A 279 11.29 18.21 24.76
CA GLN A 279 12.26 17.76 23.76
C GLN A 279 13.40 18.77 23.58
N GLY A 280 14.59 18.26 23.31
CA GLY A 280 15.75 19.03 22.88
C GLY A 280 16.00 18.86 21.38
N CYS A 281 16.61 19.88 20.77
CA CYS A 281 17.13 19.77 19.42
C CYS A 281 18.59 19.28 19.46
N TYR A 282 18.82 18.10 18.89
CA TYR A 282 20.10 17.41 18.92
C TYR A 282 20.66 17.24 17.51
N PHE A 283 21.96 17.47 17.33
CA PHE A 283 22.69 17.13 16.11
C PHE A 283 23.39 15.80 16.28
N ASP A 284 23.10 14.86 15.36
CA ASP A 284 23.80 13.60 15.23
C ASP A 284 24.77 13.65 14.05
N ILE A 285 26.05 13.45 14.36
CA ILE A 285 27.14 13.54 13.41
C ILE A 285 27.13 12.40 12.38
N TYR A 286 26.56 11.24 12.71
CA TYR A 286 26.51 10.09 11.81
C TYR A 286 25.44 10.24 10.73
N SER A 287 24.27 10.74 11.13
CA SER A 287 23.19 11.07 10.20
C SER A 287 23.33 12.47 9.56
N GLN A 288 24.23 13.31 10.08
CA GLN A 288 24.40 14.72 9.69
C GLN A 288 23.07 15.49 9.73
N LEU A 289 22.23 15.15 10.71
CA LEU A 289 20.87 15.65 10.86
C LEU A 289 20.69 16.21 12.27
N SER A 290 19.95 17.32 12.36
CA SER A 290 19.45 17.84 13.63
C SER A 290 17.97 17.51 13.80
N TYR A 291 17.61 16.95 14.95
CA TYR A 291 16.24 16.48 15.21
C TYR A 291 15.79 16.65 16.67
N CYS A 292 14.47 16.68 16.85
CA CYS A 292 13.84 16.76 18.16
C CYS A 292 13.76 15.39 18.82
N GLN A 293 14.24 15.28 20.06
CA GLN A 293 14.19 14.04 20.84
C GLN A 293 14.04 14.37 22.34
N VAL A 294 13.48 13.45 23.12
CA VAL A 294 13.44 13.58 24.58
C VAL A 294 14.85 13.37 25.15
N PRO A 295 15.37 14.26 26.01
CA PRO A 295 16.66 14.08 26.67
C PRO A 295 16.69 12.78 27.47
N GLY A 296 17.76 12.02 27.32
CA GLY A 296 17.97 10.77 28.02
C GLY A 296 17.11 9.59 27.54
N LYS A 297 16.44 9.70 26.38
CA LYS A 297 15.62 8.60 25.82
C LYS A 297 16.41 7.29 25.68
N ASP A 298 17.72 7.38 25.45
CA ASP A 298 18.62 6.24 25.28
C ASP A 298 19.40 5.87 26.56
N LEU A 299 19.12 6.54 27.69
CA LEU A 299 19.74 6.23 28.97
C LEU A 299 18.93 5.16 29.73
N ASP A 300 19.63 4.38 30.56
CA ASP A 300 18.96 3.43 31.47
C ASP A 300 18.01 4.15 32.43
N GLU A 301 16.92 3.46 32.79
CA GLU A 301 15.91 3.97 33.71
C GLU A 301 16.55 4.51 35.00
N GLY A 302 16.26 5.77 35.34
CA GLY A 302 16.78 6.46 36.53
C GLY A 302 18.06 7.27 36.32
N GLN A 303 18.68 7.23 35.13
CA GLN A 303 19.77 8.14 34.79
C GLN A 303 19.23 9.52 34.39
N SER A 304 19.93 10.58 34.83
CA SER A 304 19.61 11.96 34.42
C SER A 304 20.37 12.34 33.14
N PRO A 305 19.80 13.21 32.27
CA PRO A 305 20.51 13.73 31.12
C PRO A 305 21.85 14.37 31.50
N LYS A 306 22.86 14.10 30.70
CA LYS A 306 24.26 14.44 30.98
C LYS A 306 24.54 15.90 30.65
N THR A 307 25.25 16.60 31.54
CA THR A 307 25.61 18.02 31.37
C THR A 307 27.05 18.18 30.87
N GLU A 308 27.53 19.42 30.73
CA GLU A 308 28.88 19.77 30.26
C GLU A 308 29.98 18.82 30.78
N GLY A 309 30.79 18.30 29.87
CA GLY A 309 31.96 17.45 30.15
C GLY A 309 31.64 16.01 30.55
N MET A 310 30.38 15.65 30.77
CA MET A 310 29.99 14.26 31.07
C MET A 310 30.04 13.38 29.81
N GLY A 311 30.41 12.11 30.00
CA GLY A 311 30.63 11.16 28.90
C GLY A 311 29.34 10.66 28.24
N CYS A 312 29.20 10.78 26.92
CA CYS A 312 28.02 10.43 26.14
C CYS A 312 28.33 9.43 25.02
N PHE A 313 27.31 8.67 24.60
CA PHE A 313 27.38 7.75 23.46
C PHE A 313 26.48 8.20 22.31
N GLY A 314 25.32 8.79 22.64
CA GLY A 314 24.40 9.41 21.70
C GLY A 314 24.21 10.89 21.99
N ALA A 315 23.67 11.64 21.02
CA ALA A 315 23.38 13.06 21.19
C ALA A 315 22.29 13.28 22.27
N SER A 316 21.29 12.40 22.29
CA SER A 316 20.17 12.37 23.26
C SER A 316 20.61 12.10 24.70
N ASP A 317 21.79 11.51 24.95
CA ASP A 317 22.33 11.34 26.31
C ASP A 317 22.48 12.68 27.04
N CYS A 318 22.73 13.75 26.28
CA CYS A 318 23.01 15.05 26.82
C CYS A 318 21.71 15.83 27.15
N ALA A 319 21.78 16.70 28.15
CA ALA A 319 20.70 17.62 28.48
C ALA A 319 20.40 18.58 27.30
N ILE A 320 19.23 19.22 27.34
CA ILE A 320 18.83 20.21 26.32
C ILE A 320 19.89 21.32 26.21
N GLY A 321 20.27 21.65 24.98
CA GLY A 321 21.29 22.66 24.67
C GLY A 321 22.72 22.13 24.61
N PHE A 322 22.91 20.81 24.74
CA PHE A 322 24.20 20.14 24.62
C PHE A 322 24.26 19.18 23.42
N HIS A 323 25.44 19.04 22.85
CA HIS A 323 25.84 18.14 21.78
C HIS A 323 26.77 17.07 22.35
N CYS A 324 26.62 15.82 21.91
CA CYS A 324 27.63 14.80 22.21
C CYS A 324 28.79 14.88 21.20
N GLN A 325 29.88 15.55 21.59
CA GLN A 325 31.11 15.61 20.80
C GLN A 325 31.82 14.27 20.91
N GLN A 326 31.73 13.42 19.88
CA GLN A 326 32.37 12.11 19.83
C GLN A 326 33.89 12.24 19.76
N GLU A 327 34.61 11.48 20.57
CA GLU A 327 36.07 11.36 20.48
C GLU A 327 36.45 9.98 19.88
N PRO A 328 37.46 9.88 19.01
CA PRO A 328 37.90 8.60 18.47
C PRO A 328 38.25 7.61 19.59
N PHE A 329 37.57 6.47 19.62
CA PHE A 329 37.81 5.37 20.57
C PHE A 329 37.53 5.69 22.05
N GLN A 330 36.84 6.79 22.36
CA GLN A 330 36.40 7.12 23.72
C GLN A 330 34.92 7.53 23.72
N PRO A 331 34.21 7.40 24.86
CA PRO A 331 32.91 8.05 25.01
C PRO A 331 33.06 9.55 24.69
N GLY A 332 32.11 10.09 23.93
CA GLY A 332 32.09 11.52 23.63
C GLY A 332 31.85 12.35 24.89
N LYS A 333 31.91 13.68 24.77
CA LYS A 333 31.58 14.60 25.88
C LYS A 333 30.43 15.51 25.50
N CYS A 334 29.52 15.74 26.44
CA CYS A 334 28.46 16.73 26.24
C CYS A 334 29.06 18.16 26.25
N ARG A 335 28.89 18.89 25.15
CA ARG A 335 29.36 20.27 24.95
C ARG A 335 28.20 21.17 24.56
N ARG A 336 28.20 22.44 24.95
CA ARG A 336 27.18 23.39 24.47
C ARG A 336 27.34 23.69 22.97
N TYR A 337 26.21 23.89 22.28
CA TYR A 337 26.22 24.44 20.93
C TYR A 337 26.65 25.92 20.93
N CYS A 338 27.26 26.35 19.83
CA CYS A 338 27.60 27.73 19.56
C CYS A 338 27.37 28.11 18.10
N SER A 339 27.40 29.41 17.85
CA SER A 339 27.32 30.00 16.52
C SER A 339 28.72 30.36 16.05
N VAL A 340 29.21 29.67 15.01
CA VAL A 340 30.58 29.84 14.47
C VAL A 340 30.86 31.26 13.99
N PRO A 341 29.93 31.99 13.32
CA PRO A 341 30.14 33.39 12.96
C PRO A 341 30.47 34.28 14.17
N ASP A 342 30.02 33.90 15.36
CA ASP A 342 30.27 34.63 16.60
C ASP A 342 31.62 34.22 17.25
N GLY A 343 32.33 33.23 16.70
CA GLY A 343 33.65 32.79 17.17
C GLY A 343 33.66 32.49 18.67
N ALA A 344 34.70 32.99 19.37
CA ALA A 344 34.80 32.88 20.84
C ALA A 344 33.63 33.56 21.57
N SER A 345 33.01 34.59 20.99
CA SER A 345 31.83 35.25 21.58
C SER A 345 30.55 34.41 21.46
N GLY A 346 30.58 33.31 20.71
CA GLY A 346 29.51 32.32 20.59
C GLY A 346 29.40 31.34 21.76
N CYS A 347 30.35 31.35 22.71
CA CYS A 347 30.38 30.48 23.89
C CYS A 347 30.22 31.20 25.24
N PRO A 348 29.32 32.20 25.38
CA PRO A 348 29.26 33.04 26.59
C PRO A 348 28.83 32.27 27.85
N GLN A 349 28.29 31.06 27.68
CA GLN A 349 27.78 30.21 28.75
C GLN A 349 28.89 29.40 29.44
N ILE A 350 30.08 29.32 28.85
CA ILE A 350 31.23 28.59 29.40
C ILE A 350 32.38 29.58 29.55
N PRO A 351 32.65 30.11 30.76
CA PRO A 351 33.67 31.14 30.98
C PRO A 351 35.08 30.72 30.54
N GLU A 352 35.34 29.42 30.49
CA GLU A 352 36.63 28.82 30.15
C GLU A 352 36.74 28.40 28.67
N ALA A 353 35.63 28.31 27.94
CA ALA A 353 35.68 27.93 26.52
C ALA A 353 36.24 29.08 25.69
N GLN A 354 37.29 28.81 24.91
CA GLN A 354 37.97 29.84 24.12
C GLN A 354 37.58 29.83 22.65
N VAL A 355 36.99 28.74 22.15
CA VAL A 355 36.74 28.56 20.72
C VAL A 355 35.40 27.87 20.46
N CYS A 356 34.67 28.37 19.46
CA CYS A 356 33.53 27.68 18.87
C CYS A 356 34.01 26.86 17.67
N GLU A 357 34.08 25.54 17.83
CA GLU A 357 34.56 24.64 16.78
C GLU A 357 33.43 24.26 15.82
N VAL A 358 33.71 24.28 14.52
CA VAL A 358 32.72 23.92 13.49
C VAL A 358 32.38 22.43 13.59
N LEU A 359 31.07 22.11 13.66
CA LEU A 359 30.61 20.73 13.55
C LEU A 359 30.50 20.35 12.07
N ASN A 360 31.38 19.46 11.62
CA ASN A 360 31.37 18.97 10.24
C ASN A 360 30.05 18.23 9.92
N GLY A 361 29.43 18.59 8.81
CA GLY A 361 28.13 18.04 8.38
C GLY A 361 26.91 18.72 9.03
N ALA A 362 27.11 19.65 9.96
CA ALA A 362 26.01 20.41 10.53
C ALA A 362 25.52 21.53 9.60
N VAL A 363 24.37 22.12 9.95
CA VAL A 363 23.88 23.36 9.32
C VAL A 363 24.93 24.47 9.42
N ALA A 364 25.03 25.29 8.36
CA ALA A 364 26.07 26.31 8.26
C ALA A 364 26.08 27.23 9.50
N GLY A 365 27.27 27.38 10.07
CA GLY A 365 27.50 28.20 11.25
C GLY A 365 27.16 27.54 12.59
N LEU A 366 26.81 26.24 12.63
CA LEU A 366 26.70 25.50 13.89
C LEU A 366 28.07 24.98 14.34
N GLY A 367 28.37 25.17 15.62
CA GLY A 367 29.55 24.64 16.26
C GLY A 367 29.29 24.09 17.67
N ALA A 368 30.33 23.58 18.30
CA ALA A 368 30.35 23.22 19.71
C ALA A 368 31.42 24.03 20.46
N CYS A 369 31.13 24.41 21.70
CA CYS A 369 32.09 25.08 22.55
C CYS A 369 33.14 24.10 23.05
N ASP A 370 34.41 24.39 22.80
CA ASP A 370 35.53 23.63 23.35
C ASP A 370 36.37 24.45 24.32
N ILE A 371 36.93 23.76 25.30
CA ILE A 371 37.87 24.30 26.28
C ILE A 371 39.25 23.83 25.82
N ASP A 372 39.93 24.69 25.05
CA ASP A 372 41.34 24.52 24.67
C ASP A 372 42.26 24.34 25.91
#